data_AF-A0A822IC95-F1
#
_entry.id   AF-A0A822IC95-F1
#
_cell.length_a   1.000
_cell.length_b   1.000
_cell.length_c   1.000
_cell.angle_alpha   90.00
_cell.angle_beta   90.00
_cell.angle_gamma   90.00
#
_symmetry.space_group_name_H-M   'P 1'
#
loop_
_entity.id
_entity.type
_entity.pdbx_description
1 polymer ?
#
loop_
_entity_poly.entity_id
_entity_poly.type
_entity_poly.pdbx_seq_one_letter_code
_entity_poly.pdbx_strand_id
1 'polypeptide(L)'
;MVRNKTKTKSKGKGLPLFLKFVISIVWDLLDFTIFRIPVIGTVTDLISIPLAIALWGPLGLITSWEVLDPTDQLDAEIPTMTIIGILTILKGD
;
A
#
# COMPACT_ATOMS: atom_id res chain seq x y z
N MET A 1 -18.50 32.98 -31.12
CA MET A 1 -18.61 31.99 -30.02
C MET A 1 -17.46 30.99 -30.14
N VAL A 2 -16.34 31.24 -29.47
CA VAL A 2 -15.10 30.45 -29.59
C VAL A 2 -15.11 29.34 -28.52
N ARG A 3 -15.18 28.07 -28.95
CA ARG A 3 -15.07 26.91 -28.04
C ARG A 3 -13.62 26.72 -27.63
N ASN A 4 -13.29 27.14 -26.41
CA ASN A 4 -11.98 26.91 -25.82
C ASN A 4 -11.86 25.42 -25.43
N LYS A 5 -11.12 24.63 -26.22
CA LYS A 5 -10.76 23.26 -25.87
C LYS A 5 -9.63 23.32 -24.84
N THR A 6 -9.97 23.23 -23.56
CA THR A 6 -8.99 23.01 -22.49
C THR A 6 -8.31 21.67 -22.73
N LYS A 7 -7.07 21.71 -23.23
CA LYS A 7 -6.18 20.55 -23.29
C LYS A 7 -5.90 20.12 -21.85
N THR A 8 -6.53 19.04 -21.39
CA THR A 8 -6.17 18.40 -20.14
C THR A 8 -4.74 17.86 -20.28
N LYS A 9 -3.82 18.43 -19.50
CA LYS A 9 -2.46 17.91 -19.34
C LYS A 9 -2.59 16.45 -18.89
N SER A 10 -2.19 15.52 -19.75
CA SER A 10 -1.94 14.14 -19.38
C SER A 10 -0.81 14.10 -18.35
N LYS A 11 -1.14 14.24 -17.06
CA LYS A 11 -0.26 13.81 -15.97
C LYS A 11 0.08 12.34 -16.25
N GLY A 12 1.36 11.99 -16.22
CA GLY A 12 1.83 10.63 -16.53
C GLY A 12 0.91 9.60 -15.87
N LYS A 13 0.49 8.60 -16.65
CA LYS A 13 -0.42 7.56 -16.14
C LYS A 13 0.29 6.90 -14.96
N GLY A 14 -0.14 7.22 -13.74
CA GLY A 14 0.25 6.48 -12.56
C GLY A 14 -0.11 5.01 -12.72
N LEU A 15 0.43 4.18 -11.83
CA LEU A 15 0.14 2.74 -11.85
C LEU A 15 -1.39 2.51 -11.84
N PRO A 16 -1.94 1.66 -12.72
CA PRO A 16 -3.37 1.36 -12.73
C PRO A 16 -3.86 0.92 -11.34
N LEU A 17 -5.06 1.37 -10.95
CA LEU A 17 -5.63 1.08 -9.64
C LEU A 17 -5.67 -0.42 -9.33
N PHE A 18 -6.06 -1.23 -10.32
CA PHE A 18 -6.04 -2.69 -10.22
C PHE A 18 -4.63 -3.24 -9.94
N LEU A 19 -3.60 -2.69 -10.60
CA LEU A 19 -2.23 -3.16 -10.40
C LEU A 19 -1.70 -2.77 -9.02
N LYS A 20 -2.04 -1.58 -8.51
CA LYS A 20 -1.73 -1.20 -7.11
C LYS A 20 -2.34 -2.19 -6.13
N PHE A 21 -3.60 -2.55 -6.34
CA PHE A 21 -4.31 -3.51 -5.49
C PHE A 21 -3.69 -4.90 -5.52
N VAL A 22 -3.33 -5.41 -6.71
CA VAL A 22 -2.63 -6.69 -6.85
C VAL A 22 -1.28 -6.66 -6.12
N ILE A 23 -0.52 -5.56 -6.22
CA ILE A 23 0.75 -5.42 -5.50
C ILE A 23 0.53 -5.48 -3.99
N SER A 24 -0.51 -4.82 -3.47
CA SER A 24 -0.83 -4.88 -2.04
C SER A 24 -1.16 -6.29 -1.56
N ILE A 25 -1.97 -7.05 -2.32
CA ILE A 25 -2.27 -8.44 -2.00
C ILE A 25 -0.99 -9.29 -2.01
N VAL A 26 -0.17 -9.15 -3.06
CA VAL A 26 1.06 -9.93 -3.18
C VAL A 26 2.04 -9.59 -2.05
N TRP A 27 2.16 -8.32 -1.68
CA TRP A 27 3.02 -7.88 -0.59
C TRP A 27 2.59 -8.47 0.75
N ASP A 28 1.31 -8.33 1.11
CA ASP A 28 0.78 -8.89 2.36
C ASP A 28 0.86 -10.43 2.39
N LEU A 29 0.78 -11.10 1.23
CA LEU A 29 0.99 -12.56 1.17
C LEU A 29 2.46 -12.96 1.37
N LEU A 30 3.40 -12.17 0.86
CA LEU A 30 4.83 -12.43 1.02
C LEU A 30 5.25 -12.22 2.47
N ASP A 31 4.73 -11.18 3.10
CA ASP A 31 4.97 -10.90 4.51
C ASP A 31 4.43 -12.03 5.40
N PHE A 32 3.21 -12.51 5.09
CA PHE A 32 2.53 -13.55 5.86
C PHE A 32 3.21 -14.91 5.78
N THR A 33 3.91 -15.17 4.68
CA THR A 33 4.44 -16.51 4.38
C THR A 33 5.96 -16.61 4.45
N ILE A 34 6.68 -15.56 4.08
CA ILE A 34 8.14 -15.60 3.91
C ILE A 34 8.85 -14.81 5.01
N PHE A 35 8.26 -13.71 5.48
CA PHE A 35 8.96 -12.76 6.34
C PHE A 35 8.63 -12.90 7.83
N ARG A 36 7.85 -13.91 8.22
CA ARG A 36 7.56 -14.33 9.61
C ARG A 36 8.73 -14.96 10.37
N ILE A 37 9.90 -14.38 10.21
CA ILE A 37 11.10 -14.69 10.98
C ILE A 37 11.38 -13.46 11.84
N PRO A 38 11.46 -13.60 13.17
CA PRO A 38 11.74 -12.46 14.05
C PRO A 38 12.93 -11.65 13.54
N VAL A 39 12.85 -10.32 13.61
CA VAL A 39 13.81 -9.34 13.05
C VAL A 39 13.73 -9.17 11.53
N ILE A 40 13.41 -10.22 10.75
CA ILE A 40 13.19 -10.09 9.31
C ILE A 40 11.84 -9.43 9.03
N GLY A 41 10.78 -9.81 9.76
CA GLY A 41 9.45 -9.20 9.65
C GLY A 41 9.50 -7.70 9.96
N THR A 42 10.12 -7.34 11.07
CA THR A 42 10.33 -5.91 11.40
C THR A 42 11.08 -5.11 10.32
N VAL A 43 12.02 -5.74 9.58
CA VAL A 43 12.71 -5.09 8.45
C VAL A 43 11.77 -4.96 7.25
N THR A 44 10.91 -5.96 6.99
CA THR A 44 9.93 -5.88 5.92
C THR A 44 8.85 -4.86 6.23
N ASP A 45 8.40 -4.70 7.48
CA ASP A 45 7.49 -3.64 7.91
C ASP A 45 8.06 -2.24 7.63
N LEU A 46 9.35 -2.03 7.89
CA LEU A 46 10.03 -0.77 7.57
C LEU A 46 10.05 -0.48 6.06
N ILE A 47 10.08 -1.53 5.22
CA ILE A 47 9.99 -1.42 3.75
C ILE A 47 8.53 -1.25 3.30
N SER A 48 7.58 -1.83 4.02
CA SER A 48 6.14 -1.73 3.77
C SER A 48 5.66 -0.27 3.82
N ILE A 49 6.24 0.56 4.69
CA ILE A 49 5.89 1.99 4.81
C ILE A 49 6.12 2.79 3.52
N PRO A 50 7.35 2.91 2.98
CA PRO A 50 7.57 3.67 1.74
C PRO A 50 6.84 3.04 0.54
N LEU A 51 6.67 1.72 0.51
CA LEU A 51 5.91 1.03 -0.53
C LEU A 51 4.41 1.41 -0.48
N ALA A 52 3.80 1.36 0.72
CA ALA A 52 2.42 1.76 0.92
C ALA A 52 2.19 3.24 0.57
N ILE A 53 3.14 4.12 0.92
CA ILE A 53 3.07 5.55 0.55
C ILE A 53 3.16 5.72 -0.97
N ALA A 54 4.02 4.97 -1.65
CA ALA A 54 4.15 5.03 -3.11
C ALA A 54 2.87 4.54 -3.82
N LEU A 55 2.18 3.54 -3.26
CA LEU A 55 0.96 2.96 -3.83
C LEU A 55 -0.29 3.77 -3.48
N TRP A 56 -0.44 4.22 -2.24
CA TRP A 56 -1.70 4.76 -1.70
C TRP A 56 -1.58 6.18 -1.14
N GLY A 57 -0.41 6.82 -1.27
CA GLY A 57 -0.18 8.18 -0.77
C GLY A 57 -0.14 8.24 0.76
N PRO A 58 -0.57 9.34 1.38
CA PRO A 58 -0.49 9.51 2.83
C PRO A 58 -1.22 8.45 3.66
N LEU A 59 -2.25 7.80 3.10
CA LEU A 59 -2.93 6.67 3.75
C LEU A 59 -1.99 5.48 3.99
N GLY A 60 -0.94 5.35 3.17
CA GLY A 60 0.10 4.36 3.35
C GLY A 60 0.88 4.52 4.66
N LEU A 61 0.85 5.67 5.34
CA LEU A 61 1.48 5.81 6.66
C LEU A 61 0.83 4.93 7.73
N ILE A 62 -0.40 4.46 7.51
CA ILE A 62 -1.09 3.59 8.45
C ILE A 62 -0.27 2.31 8.68
N THR A 63 0.40 1.73 7.68
CA THR A 63 1.25 0.52 7.84
C THR A 63 2.40 0.70 8.83
N SER A 64 2.75 1.94 9.22
CA SER A 64 3.82 2.18 10.22
C SER A 64 3.51 1.59 11.59
N TRP A 65 2.26 1.22 11.85
CA TRP A 65 1.86 0.59 13.09
C TRP A 65 2.41 -0.84 13.25
N GLU A 66 2.70 -1.54 12.14
CA GLU A 66 3.23 -2.92 12.14
C GLU A 66 4.63 -2.97 12.78
N VAL A 67 5.43 -1.92 12.58
CA VAL A 67 6.75 -1.74 13.22
C VAL A 67 6.69 -1.71 14.77
N LEU A 68 5.51 -1.47 15.36
CA LEU A 68 5.34 -1.46 16.82
C LEU A 68 5.29 -2.86 17.43
N ASP A 69 5.23 -3.92 16.62
CA ASP A 69 5.40 -5.31 17.05
C ASP A 69 6.73 -5.91 16.53
N PRO A 70 7.87 -5.61 17.19
CA PRO A 70 9.18 -6.13 16.76
C PRO A 70 9.34 -7.65 16.98
N THR A 71 8.32 -8.33 17.51
CA THR A 71 8.33 -9.78 17.68
C THR A 71 7.70 -10.50 16.49
N ASP A 72 6.94 -9.78 15.66
CA ASP A 72 6.13 -10.32 14.56
C ASP A 72 5.13 -11.39 15.06
N GLN A 73 4.70 -11.33 16.34
CA GLN A 73 3.88 -12.36 17.01
C GLN A 73 2.52 -11.87 17.54
N LEU A 74 2.40 -10.58 17.90
CA LEU A 74 1.22 -9.99 18.53
C LEU A 74 0.16 -9.60 17.49
N ASP A 75 0.58 -9.19 16.30
CA ASP A 75 -0.32 -9.16 15.17
C ASP A 75 -0.11 -10.43 14.33
N ALA A 76 -1.16 -11.24 14.22
CA ALA A 76 -1.22 -12.24 13.17
C ALA A 76 -1.41 -11.49 11.82
N GLU A 77 -0.42 -10.67 11.45
CA GLU A 77 -0.27 -9.81 10.27
C GLU A 77 -1.58 -9.45 9.61
N ILE A 78 -2.03 -8.29 10.04
CA ILE A 78 -3.20 -7.68 9.45
C ILE A 78 -2.76 -7.27 8.04
N PRO A 79 -3.49 -7.65 6.98
CA PRO A 79 -3.13 -7.30 5.60
C PRO A 79 -3.41 -5.80 5.35
N THR A 80 -2.64 -4.94 6.01
CA THR A 80 -2.90 -3.52 6.16
C THR A 80 -2.83 -2.82 4.80
N MET A 81 -1.90 -3.21 3.94
CA MET A 81 -1.78 -2.63 2.60
C MET A 81 -2.97 -2.98 1.72
N THR A 82 -3.46 -4.22 1.80
CA THR A 82 -4.68 -4.67 1.10
C THR A 82 -5.92 -3.96 1.64
N ILE A 83 -6.04 -3.78 2.97
CA ILE A 83 -7.15 -3.03 3.58
C ILE A 83 -7.15 -1.58 3.10
N ILE A 84 -6.00 -0.90 3.09
CA ILE A 84 -5.87 0.46 2.54
C ILE A 84 -6.31 0.48 1.07
N GLY A 85 -5.91 -0.52 0.29
CA GLY A 85 -6.33 -0.66 -1.10
C GLY A 85 -7.85 -0.77 -1.26
N ILE A 86 -8.49 -1.65 -0.48
CA ILE A 86 -9.96 -1.80 -0.45
C ILE A 86 -10.62 -0.47 -0.08
N LEU A 87 -10.17 0.18 0.99
CA LEU A 87 -10.76 1.44 1.46
C LEU A 87 -10.64 2.56 0.43
N THR A 88 -9.49 2.65 -0.25
CA THR A 88 -9.27 3.66 -1.31
C THR A 88 -10.17 3.40 -2.51
N ILE A 89 -10.28 2.14 -2.95
CA ILE A 89 -11.16 1.73 -4.06
C ILE A 89 -12.63 2.02 -3.73
N LEU A 90 -13.09 1.66 -2.52
CA LEU A 90 -14.48 1.88 -2.10
C LEU A 90 -14.83 3.37 -1.96
N LYS A 91 -13.85 4.20 -1.63
CA LYS A 91 -14.03 5.65 -1.55
C LYS A 91 -14.15 6.30 -2.94
N GLY A 92 -13.74 5.60 -4.00
CA GLY A 92 -13.84 6.08 -5.38
C GLY A 92 -12.73 7.06 -5.80
N ASP A 93 -11.59 7.03 -5.11
CA ASP A 93 -10.39 7.82 -5.41
C ASP A 93 -9.50 7.18 -6.49
#